data_AF-A0A9E5QWV8-F1
#
_entry.id   AF-A0A9E5QWV8-F1
#
_cell.length_a   1.000
_cell.length_b   1.000
_cell.length_c   1.000
_cell.angle_alpha   90.00
_cell.angle_beta   90.00
_cell.angle_gamma   90.00
#
_symmetry.space_group_name_H-M   'P 1'
#
loop_
_entity.id
_entity.type
_entity.pdbx_description
1 polymer ?
#
loop_
_entity_poly.entity_id
_entity_poly.type
_entity_poly.pdbx_seq_one_letter_code
_entity_poly.pdbx_strand_id
1 'polypeptide(L)'
;MSKCFVLAPLKRKSCSLIYRKTTSRKTAFIATIFFYDNCATRIRDALSQSLGADFAYNASAAPRRRSFRQWVDPYLSFSWVRLGIYLLLGVPADKMADGPRWMFLPDNLKEGLEQASIRQAGQWKPAALPTKAVFAGLGHKATSSWLNPYLILPLICGLMAILLAFAPFRLTQWVDFSLFLLIGLVGVFFLLMWLGTDHSATKNNLNLLWAWPSHLVFAFYFLRKSPHYWSGRYFGVFTITQALLMTGWSFWPQSLHSSLLALSTLLMWRALRYYFRSGVVGYVSKQ
;
A
#
# COMPACT_ATOMS: atom_id res chain seq x y z
N MET A 1 -12.61 20.26 -0.57
CA MET A 1 -13.09 21.67 -0.61
C MET A 1 -11.87 22.54 -0.84
N SER A 2 -11.79 23.27 -1.96
CA SER A 2 -10.62 24.09 -2.27
C SER A 2 -10.84 25.49 -1.67
N LYS A 3 -10.24 25.74 -0.51
CA LYS A 3 -10.21 27.07 0.12
C LYS A 3 -8.82 27.68 -0.10
N CYS A 4 -8.73 28.93 -0.54
CA CYS A 4 -7.46 29.61 -0.78
C CYS A 4 -6.89 30.23 0.51
N PHE A 5 -5.56 30.19 0.64
CA PHE A 5 -4.83 30.74 1.77
C PHE A 5 -4.19 32.07 1.40
N VAL A 6 -4.24 33.03 2.32
CA VAL A 6 -3.43 34.26 2.24
C VAL A 6 -2.53 34.27 3.46
N LEU A 7 -1.24 34.06 3.24
CA LEU A 7 -0.23 34.23 4.28
C LEU A 7 -0.13 35.73 4.63
N ALA A 8 0.10 36.04 5.91
CA ALA A 8 0.44 37.40 6.33
C ALA A 8 1.59 37.97 5.46
N PRO A 9 1.69 39.30 5.24
CA PRO A 9 2.48 39.86 4.16
C PRO A 9 3.93 39.36 4.15
N LEU A 10 4.23 38.52 3.16
CA LEU A 10 5.57 37.99 2.92
C LEU A 10 6.43 39.05 2.23
N LYS A 11 7.68 39.21 2.66
CA LYS A 11 8.65 40.06 1.97
C LYS A 11 8.88 39.52 0.55
N ARG A 12 9.05 40.42 -0.44
CA ARG A 12 9.26 40.08 -1.86
C ARG A 12 10.39 39.05 -2.09
N LYS A 13 11.46 39.11 -1.28
CA LYS A 13 12.55 38.12 -1.29
C LYS A 13 12.08 36.72 -0.91
N SER A 14 11.26 36.58 0.12
CA SER A 14 10.70 35.29 0.55
C SER A 14 9.78 34.69 -0.51
N CYS A 15 8.93 35.49 -1.17
CA CYS A 15 8.11 35.02 -2.29
C CYS A 15 8.96 34.51 -3.47
N SER A 16 10.02 35.23 -3.83
CA SER A 16 10.92 34.82 -4.90
C SER A 16 11.69 33.53 -4.59
N LEU A 17 12.03 33.31 -3.32
CA LEU A 17 12.72 32.10 -2.85
C LEU A 17 11.78 30.89 -2.83
N ILE A 18 10.55 31.06 -2.33
CA ILE A 18 9.51 30.02 -2.37
C ILE A 18 9.26 29.62 -3.82
N TYR A 19 9.03 30.59 -4.71
CA TYR A 19 8.80 30.33 -6.14
C TYR A 19 9.97 29.59 -6.77
N ARG A 20 11.22 30.04 -6.57
CA ARG A 20 12.41 29.35 -7.11
C ARG A 20 12.56 27.94 -6.55
N LYS A 21 12.22 27.68 -5.29
CA LYS A 21 12.36 26.34 -4.69
C LYS A 21 11.23 25.38 -5.08
N THR A 22 10.01 25.87 -5.27
CA THR A 22 8.91 25.05 -5.78
C THR A 22 9.03 24.79 -7.28
N THR A 23 9.68 25.69 -8.04
CA THR A 23 9.89 25.56 -9.49
C THR A 23 11.27 25.04 -9.89
N SER A 24 12.26 24.97 -8.99
CA SER A 24 13.57 24.42 -9.35
C SER A 24 13.38 22.95 -9.70
N ARG A 25 13.57 22.62 -10.99
CA ARG A 25 13.76 21.26 -11.45
C ARG A 25 15.08 20.76 -10.87
N LYS A 26 15.08 20.25 -9.64
CA LYS A 26 16.02 19.19 -9.31
C LYS A 26 15.51 17.95 -10.03
N THR A 27 16.03 17.73 -11.23
CA THR A 27 15.96 16.46 -11.94
C THR A 27 16.77 15.45 -11.12
N ALA A 28 16.14 14.79 -10.15
CA ALA A 28 16.71 13.64 -9.47
C ALA A 28 15.59 12.79 -8.85
N PHE A 29 15.30 11.67 -9.52
CA PHE A 29 14.72 10.43 -9.02
C PHE A 29 13.34 10.47 -8.35
N ILE A 30 12.34 10.20 -9.19
CA ILE A 30 11.00 9.80 -8.78
C ILE A 30 11.09 8.38 -8.26
N ALA A 31 11.02 8.22 -6.94
CA ALA A 31 9.90 7.52 -6.31
C ALA A 31 10.04 7.24 -4.79
N THR A 32 10.82 8.07 -4.10
CA THR A 32 10.61 8.52 -2.69
C THR A 32 9.58 9.66 -2.55
N ILE A 33 9.09 10.17 -3.68
CA ILE A 33 8.38 11.45 -3.83
C ILE A 33 7.02 11.48 -3.14
N PHE A 34 6.18 10.45 -3.26
CA PHE A 34 4.77 10.63 -2.84
C PHE A 34 4.59 10.94 -1.34
N PHE A 35 5.31 10.30 -0.43
CA PHE A 35 5.15 10.54 1.02
C PHE A 35 6.09 11.61 1.58
N TYR A 36 7.28 11.78 0.98
CA TYR A 36 8.34 12.60 1.58
C TYR A 36 8.67 13.85 0.76
N ASP A 37 8.58 13.80 -0.58
CA ASP A 37 8.92 14.91 -1.47
C ASP A 37 7.85 15.06 -2.57
N ASN A 38 6.72 15.67 -2.24
CA ASN A 38 5.62 15.92 -3.16
C ASN A 38 5.28 17.42 -3.19
N CYS A 39 4.27 17.82 -3.96
CA CYS A 39 3.87 19.22 -4.07
C CYS A 39 3.57 19.88 -2.70
N ALA A 40 2.89 19.17 -1.79
CA ALA A 40 2.58 19.69 -0.47
C ALA A 40 3.84 19.77 0.42
N THR A 41 4.67 18.72 0.48
CA THR A 41 5.89 18.77 1.31
C THR A 41 6.90 19.79 0.79
N ARG A 42 6.98 20.01 -0.53
CA ARG A 42 7.80 21.07 -1.13
C ARG A 42 7.33 22.46 -0.72
N ILE A 43 6.02 22.71 -0.70
CA ILE A 43 5.46 23.98 -0.23
C ILE A 43 5.74 24.16 1.26
N ARG A 44 5.50 23.12 2.07
CA ARG A 44 5.81 23.10 3.51
C ARG A 44 7.25 23.49 3.78
N ASP A 45 8.18 22.82 3.11
CA ASP A 45 9.61 23.00 3.32
C ASP A 45 10.08 24.36 2.79
N ALA A 46 9.52 24.83 1.67
CA ALA A 46 9.79 26.17 1.14
C ALA A 46 9.36 27.27 2.12
N LEU A 47 8.23 27.11 2.81
CA LEU A 47 7.76 28.07 3.81
C LEU A 47 8.69 28.12 5.03
N SER A 48 8.97 26.96 5.64
CA SER A 48 9.92 26.87 6.77
C SER A 48 11.29 27.46 6.42
N GLN A 49 11.82 27.16 5.23
CA GLN A 49 13.13 27.64 4.82
C GLN A 49 13.16 29.13 4.46
N SER A 50 12.04 29.69 3.98
CA SER A 50 12.00 31.10 3.53
C SER A 50 11.65 32.08 4.65
N LEU A 51 11.00 31.59 5.71
CA LEU A 51 10.63 32.37 6.88
C LEU A 51 11.58 32.14 8.07
N GLY A 52 12.31 31.03 8.08
CA GLY A 52 13.35 30.76 9.08
C GLY A 52 12.79 30.66 10.50
N ALA A 53 13.54 31.17 11.48
CA ALA A 53 13.19 31.09 12.90
C ALA A 53 11.93 31.89 13.28
N ASP A 54 11.47 32.80 12.42
CA ASP A 54 10.26 33.57 12.65
C ASP A 54 8.99 32.82 12.27
N PHE A 55 9.07 31.55 11.83
CA PHE A 55 7.91 30.74 11.48
C PHE A 55 8.01 29.34 12.07
N ALA A 56 6.89 28.86 12.61
CA ALA A 56 6.79 27.53 13.17
C ALA A 56 5.44 26.89 12.84
N TYR A 57 5.50 25.66 12.32
CA TYR A 57 4.36 24.76 12.38
C TYR A 57 4.17 24.28 13.81
N ASN A 58 2.91 24.15 14.25
CA ASN A 58 2.63 23.43 15.48
C ASN A 58 2.86 21.93 15.24
N ALA A 59 4.04 21.41 15.57
CA ALA A 59 4.39 20.01 15.34
C ALA A 59 3.56 19.03 16.19
N SER A 60 3.03 19.50 17.32
CA SER A 60 2.16 18.73 18.22
C SER A 60 0.70 18.69 17.73
N ALA A 61 0.38 19.43 16.67
CA ALA A 61 -0.97 19.56 16.14
C ALA A 61 -1.47 18.36 15.34
N ALA A 62 -0.63 17.36 15.04
CA ALA A 62 -1.07 16.21 14.25
C ALA A 62 -2.32 15.62 14.92
N PRO A 63 -3.52 15.78 14.34
CA PRO A 63 -4.76 15.58 15.09
C PRO A 63 -4.95 14.11 15.47
N ARG A 64 -4.24 13.20 14.78
CA ARG A 64 -4.25 11.75 14.99
C ARG A 64 -2.89 11.16 14.65
N ARG A 65 -2.41 10.23 15.47
CA ARG A 65 -1.27 9.35 15.11
C ARG A 65 -1.73 8.36 14.05
N ARG A 66 -1.21 8.49 12.84
CA ARG A 66 -1.57 7.67 11.67
C ARG A 66 -0.35 7.39 10.81
N SER A 67 -0.32 6.21 10.20
CA SER A 67 0.63 5.90 9.14
C SER A 67 0.30 6.64 7.84
N PHE A 68 1.25 6.68 6.91
CA PHE A 68 1.01 7.27 5.60
C PHE A 68 -0.19 6.62 4.88
N ARG A 69 -0.32 5.28 4.94
CA ARG A 69 -1.46 4.54 4.37
C ARG A 69 -2.77 4.96 5.03
N GLN A 70 -2.80 5.08 6.36
CA GLN A 70 -3.99 5.50 7.10
C GLN A 70 -4.41 6.95 6.81
N TRP A 71 -3.46 7.82 6.43
CA TRP A 71 -3.78 9.17 5.96
C TRP A 71 -4.38 9.18 4.54
N VAL A 72 -3.94 8.27 3.65
CA VAL A 72 -4.45 8.16 2.28
C VAL A 72 -5.79 7.43 2.21
N ASP A 73 -6.03 6.44 3.09
CA ASP A 73 -7.20 5.53 3.03
C ASP A 73 -8.57 6.24 2.86
N PRO A 74 -8.86 7.37 3.55
CA PRO A 74 -10.12 8.08 3.39
C PRO A 74 -10.37 8.61 1.97
N TYR A 75 -9.31 8.82 1.18
CA TYR A 75 -9.39 9.27 -0.20
C TYR A 75 -9.64 8.12 -1.19
N LEU A 76 -9.55 6.86 -0.74
CA LEU A 76 -9.77 5.65 -1.54
C LEU A 76 -11.23 5.20 -1.44
N SER A 77 -12.14 6.00 -2.01
CA SER A 77 -13.59 5.74 -1.99
C SER A 77 -14.01 4.52 -2.82
N PHE A 78 -13.30 4.24 -3.91
CA PHE A 78 -13.54 3.07 -4.76
C PHE A 78 -12.81 1.85 -4.19
N SER A 79 -13.57 0.82 -3.79
CA SER A 79 -13.01 -0.32 -3.06
C SER A 79 -11.99 -1.15 -3.88
N TRP A 80 -12.16 -1.25 -5.20
CA TRP A 80 -11.18 -1.90 -6.08
C TRP A 80 -9.88 -1.11 -6.20
N VAL A 81 -9.98 0.22 -6.27
CA VAL A 81 -8.80 1.10 -6.24
C VAL A 81 -8.10 0.97 -4.90
N ARG A 82 -8.85 0.92 -3.79
CA ARG A 82 -8.31 0.65 -2.46
C ARG A 82 -7.52 -0.66 -2.42
N LEU A 83 -8.10 -1.76 -2.91
CA LEU A 83 -7.39 -3.04 -3.01
C LEU A 83 -6.10 -2.89 -3.83
N GLY A 84 -6.16 -2.26 -5.00
CA GLY A 84 -4.98 -2.04 -5.86
C GLY A 84 -3.87 -1.26 -5.15
N ILE A 85 -4.20 -0.21 -4.41
CA ILE A 85 -3.24 0.58 -3.63
C ILE A 85 -2.63 -0.24 -2.48
N TYR A 86 -3.43 -1.06 -1.79
CA TYR A 86 -2.92 -1.96 -0.74
C TYR A 86 -2.02 -3.08 -1.30
N LEU A 87 -2.27 -3.52 -2.53
CA LEU A 87 -1.43 -4.48 -3.24
C LEU A 87 -0.10 -3.85 -3.66
N LEU A 88 -0.12 -2.60 -4.14
CA LEU A 88 1.06 -1.93 -4.68
C LEU A 88 2.02 -1.43 -3.57
N LEU A 89 1.48 -0.84 -2.49
CA LEU A 89 2.28 -0.24 -1.43
C LEU A 89 2.82 -1.29 -0.45
N GLY A 90 4.10 -1.19 -0.11
CA GLY A 90 4.77 -2.04 0.89
C GLY A 90 4.82 -1.44 2.29
N VAL A 91 5.64 -2.03 3.16
CA VAL A 91 5.89 -1.58 4.55
C VAL A 91 6.20 -0.07 4.69
N PRO A 92 6.91 0.61 3.77
CA PRO A 92 7.17 2.05 3.89
C PRO A 92 5.90 2.91 4.00
N ALA A 93 4.76 2.47 3.45
CA ALA A 93 3.48 3.16 3.59
C ALA A 93 2.84 3.00 4.98
N ASP A 94 3.22 1.99 5.74
CA ASP A 94 2.74 1.77 7.12
C ASP A 94 3.60 2.49 8.18
N LYS A 95 4.66 3.21 7.77
CA LYS A 95 5.42 4.06 8.68
C LYS A 95 4.55 5.21 9.20
N MET A 96 4.72 5.55 10.48
CA MET A 96 4.05 6.69 11.11
C MET A 96 4.46 8.01 10.45
N ALA A 97 3.47 8.86 10.16
CA ALA A 97 3.68 10.16 9.56
C ALA A 97 3.88 11.25 10.62
N ASP A 98 4.89 11.11 11.47
CA ASP A 98 5.09 11.97 12.66
C ASP A 98 5.63 13.37 12.34
N GLY A 99 5.45 14.30 13.29
CA GLY A 99 6.00 15.65 13.26
C GLY A 99 5.49 16.44 12.05
N PRO A 100 6.35 17.00 11.18
CA PRO A 100 5.89 17.71 9.99
C PRO A 100 5.47 16.78 8.84
N ARG A 101 5.68 15.45 8.96
CA ARG A 101 5.49 14.52 7.83
C ARG A 101 4.03 14.22 7.51
N TRP A 102 3.10 14.36 8.45
CA TRP A 102 1.67 14.21 8.14
C TRP A 102 1.18 15.26 7.13
N MET A 103 1.84 16.42 7.02
CA MET A 103 1.56 17.47 6.03
C MET A 103 2.00 17.11 4.59
N PHE A 104 2.00 15.82 4.24
CA PHE A 104 2.27 15.35 2.88
C PHE A 104 1.02 15.38 1.99
N LEU A 105 -0.19 15.40 2.57
CA LEU A 105 -1.42 15.62 1.82
C LEU A 105 -1.75 17.11 1.77
N PRO A 106 -2.33 17.61 0.66
CA PRO A 106 -2.72 19.02 0.56
C PRO A 106 -3.65 19.49 1.68
N ASP A 107 -4.64 18.67 2.05
CA ASP A 107 -5.57 18.99 3.14
C ASP A 107 -4.85 19.03 4.50
N ASN A 108 -3.90 18.14 4.72
CA ASN A 108 -3.09 18.10 5.93
C ASN A 108 -2.14 19.31 6.02
N LEU A 109 -1.52 19.70 4.91
CA LEU A 109 -0.71 20.93 4.85
C LEU A 109 -1.57 22.16 5.16
N LYS A 110 -2.78 22.23 4.61
CA LYS A 110 -3.72 23.30 4.91
C LYS A 110 -4.00 23.37 6.42
N GLU A 111 -4.34 22.25 7.04
CA GLU A 111 -4.60 22.19 8.48
C GLU A 111 -3.36 22.59 9.29
N GLY A 112 -2.17 22.12 8.88
CA GLY A 112 -0.91 22.51 9.53
C GLY A 112 -0.61 24.00 9.41
N LEU A 113 -0.97 24.63 8.28
CA LEU A 113 -0.84 26.08 8.09
C LEU A 113 -1.84 26.89 8.92
N GLU A 114 -3.08 26.41 9.07
CA GLU A 114 -4.09 27.05 9.93
C GLU A 114 -3.63 27.13 11.40
N GLN A 115 -2.77 26.21 11.81
CA GLN A 115 -2.20 26.15 13.16
C GLN A 115 -0.77 26.70 13.25
N ALA A 116 -0.20 27.17 12.13
CA ALA A 116 1.14 27.73 12.10
C ALA A 116 1.17 29.14 12.69
N SER A 117 2.31 29.51 13.28
CA SER A 117 2.55 30.82 13.86
C SER A 117 3.73 31.51 13.19
N ILE A 118 3.68 32.83 13.10
CA ILE A 118 4.73 33.68 12.59
C ILE A 118 5.04 34.81 13.58
N ARG A 119 6.32 35.15 13.75
CA ARG A 119 6.77 36.23 14.61
C ARG A 119 6.73 37.56 13.85
N GLN A 120 5.98 38.52 14.37
CA GLN A 120 5.86 39.87 13.83
C GLN A 120 6.00 40.90 14.95
N ALA A 121 6.91 41.86 14.79
CA ALA A 121 7.22 42.87 15.81
C ALA A 121 7.50 42.24 17.19
N GLY A 122 8.23 41.12 17.22
CA GLY A 122 8.60 40.42 18.44
C GLY A 122 7.56 39.45 19.01
N GLN A 123 6.28 39.53 18.58
CA GLN A 123 5.19 38.69 19.07
C GLN A 123 4.82 37.57 18.10
N TRP A 124 4.47 36.39 18.63
CA TRP A 124 3.92 35.30 17.83
C TRP A 124 2.44 35.56 17.53
N LYS A 125 2.09 35.47 16.24
CA LYS A 125 0.71 35.61 15.76
C LYS A 125 0.40 34.46 14.80
N PRO A 126 -0.89 34.14 14.55
CA PRO A 126 -1.26 33.17 13.52
C PRO A 126 -0.63 33.54 12.17
N ALA A 127 0.02 32.57 11.51
CA ALA A 127 0.63 32.76 10.20
C ALA A 127 -0.41 32.88 9.07
N ALA A 128 -1.63 32.44 9.37
CA ALA A 128 -2.75 32.25 8.49
C ALA A 128 -3.87 33.24 8.76
N LEU A 129 -4.44 33.83 7.71
CA LEU A 129 -5.77 34.41 7.82
C LEU A 129 -6.86 33.32 7.85
N PRO A 130 -8.03 33.61 8.43
CA PRO A 130 -9.15 32.67 8.41
C PRO A 130 -9.50 32.21 7.00
N THR A 131 -9.64 30.89 6.84
CA THR A 131 -9.77 30.28 5.53
C THR A 131 -11.16 30.50 4.93
N LYS A 132 -11.25 31.23 3.81
CA LYS A 132 -12.51 31.47 3.08
C LYS A 132 -12.77 30.38 2.03
N ALA A 133 -13.97 29.81 2.04
CA ALA A 133 -14.39 28.90 0.97
C ALA A 133 -14.56 29.69 -0.33
N VAL A 134 -13.77 29.34 -1.35
CA VAL A 134 -13.87 29.94 -2.69
C VAL A 134 -14.70 29.04 -3.61
N PHE A 135 -14.64 27.72 -3.40
CA PHE A 135 -15.42 26.76 -4.16
C PHE A 135 -15.83 25.56 -3.30
N ALA A 136 -17.12 25.27 -3.27
CA ALA A 136 -17.65 24.00 -2.77
C ALA A 136 -17.58 22.98 -3.91
N GLY A 137 -16.57 22.09 -3.87
CA GLY A 137 -16.48 21.01 -4.84
C GLY A 137 -17.74 20.16 -4.86
N LEU A 138 -18.10 19.66 -6.05
CA LEU A 138 -19.12 18.62 -6.20
C LEU A 138 -18.66 17.41 -5.38
N GLY A 139 -19.24 17.24 -4.19
CA GLY A 139 -18.85 16.18 -3.28
C GLY A 139 -18.96 14.83 -3.98
N HIS A 140 -17.84 14.12 -4.14
CA HIS A 140 -17.89 12.73 -4.53
C HIS A 140 -18.39 11.93 -3.33
N LYS A 141 -19.67 11.57 -3.34
CA LYS A 141 -20.18 10.56 -2.41
C LYS A 141 -19.49 9.24 -2.75
N ALA A 142 -18.90 8.59 -1.74
CA ALA A 142 -18.45 7.23 -1.90
C ALA A 142 -19.66 6.38 -2.30
N THR A 143 -19.66 5.88 -3.53
CA THR A 143 -20.71 4.98 -3.98
C THR A 143 -20.39 3.60 -3.42
N SER A 144 -21.20 3.14 -2.47
CA SER A 144 -21.13 1.76 -2.00
C SER A 144 -21.60 0.86 -3.13
N SER A 145 -20.65 0.28 -3.87
CA SER A 145 -20.97 -0.72 -4.88
C SER A 145 -21.12 -2.08 -4.21
N TRP A 146 -22.14 -2.83 -4.65
CA TRP A 146 -22.31 -4.25 -4.31
C TRP A 146 -21.12 -5.08 -4.82
N LEU A 147 -20.45 -4.60 -5.87
CA LEU A 147 -19.21 -5.16 -6.40
C LEU A 147 -18.01 -4.63 -5.60
N ASN A 148 -17.86 -5.05 -4.34
CA ASN A 148 -16.69 -4.72 -3.54
C ASN A 148 -15.77 -5.95 -3.33
N PRO A 149 -14.45 -5.76 -3.12
CA PRO A 149 -13.54 -6.88 -2.96
C PRO A 149 -13.82 -7.73 -1.72
N TYR A 150 -14.37 -7.15 -0.65
CA TYR A 150 -14.69 -7.86 0.58
C TYR A 150 -15.78 -8.93 0.40
N LEU A 151 -16.66 -8.77 -0.59
CA LEU A 151 -17.69 -9.75 -0.95
C LEU A 151 -17.24 -10.62 -2.12
N ILE A 152 -16.70 -10.01 -3.18
CA ILE A 152 -16.43 -10.69 -4.44
C ILE A 152 -15.29 -11.71 -4.32
N LEU A 153 -14.19 -11.37 -3.65
CA LEU A 153 -13.05 -12.30 -3.53
C LEU A 153 -13.42 -13.55 -2.72
N PRO A 154 -14.03 -13.44 -1.52
CA PRO A 154 -14.52 -14.61 -0.80
C PRO A 154 -15.54 -15.44 -1.57
N LEU A 155 -16.48 -14.80 -2.27
CA LEU A 155 -17.47 -15.51 -3.08
C LEU A 155 -16.83 -16.34 -4.19
N ILE A 156 -15.93 -15.72 -4.98
CA ILE A 156 -15.24 -16.41 -6.09
C ILE A 156 -14.34 -17.51 -5.55
N CYS A 157 -13.54 -17.24 -4.50
CA CYS A 157 -12.63 -18.23 -3.92
C CYS A 157 -13.41 -19.40 -3.28
N GLY A 158 -14.53 -19.10 -2.61
CA GLY A 158 -15.41 -20.10 -1.99
C GLY A 158 -16.10 -20.98 -3.03
N LEU A 159 -16.68 -20.37 -4.07
CA LEU A 159 -17.28 -21.11 -5.18
C LEU A 159 -16.25 -22.00 -5.88
N MET A 160 -15.06 -21.45 -6.17
CA MET A 160 -13.95 -22.20 -6.75
C MET A 160 -13.54 -23.37 -5.85
N ALA A 161 -13.47 -23.18 -4.52
CA ALA A 161 -13.16 -24.26 -3.59
C ALA A 161 -14.22 -25.37 -3.60
N ILE A 162 -15.50 -25.02 -3.62
CA ILE A 162 -16.61 -25.99 -3.71
C ILE A 162 -16.52 -26.78 -5.02
N LEU A 163 -16.41 -26.09 -6.16
CA LEU A 163 -16.32 -26.73 -7.47
C LEU A 163 -15.10 -27.67 -7.57
N LEU A 164 -13.94 -27.24 -7.09
CA LEU A 164 -12.71 -28.04 -7.10
C LEU A 164 -12.70 -29.18 -6.07
N ALA A 165 -13.61 -29.18 -5.10
CA ALA A 165 -13.76 -30.30 -4.17
C ALA A 165 -14.35 -31.53 -4.87
N PHE A 166 -15.24 -31.33 -5.84
CA PHE A 166 -15.93 -32.38 -6.59
C PHE A 166 -15.46 -32.51 -8.05
N ALA A 167 -14.56 -31.63 -8.51
CA ALA A 167 -14.06 -31.63 -9.88
C ALA A 167 -13.20 -32.88 -10.19
N PRO A 168 -13.21 -33.35 -11.46
CA PRO A 168 -12.32 -34.42 -11.90
C PRO A 168 -10.86 -33.98 -11.79
N PHE A 169 -9.98 -34.97 -11.60
CA PHE A 169 -8.56 -34.72 -11.37
C PHE A 169 -7.90 -33.88 -12.47
N ARG A 170 -8.17 -34.18 -13.75
CA ARG A 170 -7.56 -33.42 -14.87
C ARG A 170 -7.97 -31.95 -14.87
N LEU A 171 -9.24 -31.63 -14.63
CA LEU A 171 -9.69 -30.23 -14.55
C LEU A 171 -8.98 -29.51 -13.40
N THR A 172 -8.89 -30.18 -12.27
CA THR A 172 -8.22 -29.67 -11.08
C THR A 172 -6.74 -29.33 -11.33
N GLN A 173 -6.00 -30.17 -12.09
CA GLN A 173 -4.61 -29.90 -12.46
C GLN A 173 -4.46 -28.63 -13.30
N TRP A 174 -5.31 -28.45 -14.32
CA TRP A 174 -5.27 -27.28 -15.18
C TRP A 174 -5.63 -26.00 -14.43
N VAL A 175 -6.60 -26.09 -13.52
CA VAL A 175 -6.98 -24.97 -12.68
C VAL A 175 -5.85 -24.60 -11.72
N ASP A 176 -5.22 -25.57 -11.06
CA ASP A 176 -4.07 -25.31 -10.19
C ASP A 176 -2.88 -24.72 -10.96
N PHE A 177 -2.56 -25.28 -12.12
CA PHE A 177 -1.54 -24.75 -13.01
C PHE A 177 -1.80 -23.28 -13.32
N SER A 178 -2.99 -22.94 -13.82
CA SER A 178 -3.36 -21.58 -14.19
C SER A 178 -3.36 -20.63 -12.99
N LEU A 179 -3.91 -21.09 -11.85
CA LEU A 179 -3.97 -20.30 -10.61
C LEU A 179 -2.56 -19.94 -10.15
N PHE A 180 -1.69 -20.93 -9.94
CA PHE A 180 -0.35 -20.68 -9.44
C PHE A 180 0.54 -19.96 -10.46
N LEU A 181 0.34 -20.18 -11.76
CA LEU A 181 1.02 -19.40 -12.80
C LEU A 181 0.65 -17.91 -12.71
N LEU A 182 -0.64 -17.60 -12.57
CA LEU A 182 -1.12 -16.22 -12.39
C LEU A 182 -0.57 -15.60 -11.10
N ILE A 183 -0.57 -16.34 -10.00
CA ILE A 183 0.03 -15.89 -8.74
C ILE A 183 1.53 -15.64 -8.91
N GLY A 184 2.23 -16.48 -9.67
CA GLY A 184 3.65 -16.29 -10.01
C GLY A 184 3.90 -15.01 -10.82
N LEU A 185 3.03 -14.71 -11.79
CA LEU A 185 3.10 -13.46 -12.57
C LEU A 185 2.89 -12.24 -11.67
N VAL A 186 1.90 -12.28 -10.77
CA VAL A 186 1.66 -11.22 -9.77
C VAL A 186 2.86 -11.08 -8.83
N GLY A 187 3.47 -12.19 -8.43
CA GLY A 187 4.69 -12.19 -7.62
C GLY A 187 5.86 -11.52 -8.34
N VAL A 188 6.11 -11.86 -9.61
CA VAL A 188 7.12 -11.19 -10.43
C VAL A 188 6.82 -9.70 -10.56
N PHE A 189 5.56 -9.31 -10.76
CA PHE A 189 5.19 -7.89 -10.78
C PHE A 189 5.57 -7.18 -9.47
N PHE A 190 5.27 -7.75 -8.30
CA PHE A 190 5.68 -7.16 -7.02
C PHE A 190 7.19 -7.14 -6.83
N LEU A 191 7.90 -8.19 -7.27
CA LEU A 191 9.35 -8.24 -7.21
C LEU A 191 9.99 -7.16 -8.10
N LEU A 192 9.45 -6.94 -9.29
CA LEU A 192 9.86 -5.86 -10.19
C LEU A 192 9.57 -4.49 -9.58
N MET A 193 8.41 -4.29 -8.96
CA MET A 193 8.12 -3.02 -8.28
C MET A 193 9.09 -2.75 -7.13
N TRP A 194 9.50 -3.79 -6.39
CA TRP A 194 10.47 -3.65 -5.31
C TRP A 194 11.89 -3.39 -5.83
N LEU A 195 12.41 -4.26 -6.71
CA LEU A 195 13.83 -4.27 -7.10
C LEU A 195 14.12 -3.51 -8.39
N GLY A 196 13.18 -3.53 -9.33
CA GLY A 196 13.35 -3.02 -10.69
C GLY A 196 12.84 -1.59 -10.88
N THR A 197 12.34 -0.93 -9.83
CA THR A 197 11.91 0.47 -9.92
C THR A 197 12.40 1.27 -8.73
N ASP A 198 12.51 2.58 -8.91
CA ASP A 198 12.89 3.51 -7.84
C ASP A 198 11.75 3.79 -6.84
N HIS A 199 10.64 3.05 -6.93
CA HIS A 199 9.47 3.22 -6.06
C HIS A 199 9.76 2.74 -4.65
N SER A 200 10.32 3.61 -3.82
CA SER A 200 10.61 3.29 -2.43
C SER A 200 9.35 2.92 -1.65
N ALA A 201 8.18 3.43 -2.05
CA ALA A 201 6.90 3.14 -1.40
C ALA A 201 6.41 1.69 -1.60
N THR A 202 6.91 0.98 -2.61
CA THR A 202 6.54 -0.41 -2.93
C THR A 202 7.56 -1.43 -2.40
N LYS A 203 8.65 -0.98 -1.77
CA LYS A 203 9.69 -1.86 -1.20
C LYS A 203 9.17 -2.63 0.01
N ASN A 204 9.78 -3.79 0.28
CA ASN A 204 9.42 -4.69 1.39
C ASN A 204 7.91 -5.01 1.39
N ASN A 205 7.35 -5.34 0.22
CA ASN A 205 5.92 -5.59 0.09
C ASN A 205 5.57 -7.02 0.52
N LEU A 206 4.88 -7.16 1.65
CA LEU A 206 4.47 -8.44 2.22
C LEU A 206 3.41 -9.18 1.38
N ASN A 207 2.85 -8.56 0.34
CA ASN A 207 2.04 -9.30 -0.64
C ASN A 207 2.86 -10.40 -1.37
N LEU A 208 4.20 -10.30 -1.37
CA LEU A 208 5.07 -11.39 -1.83
C LEU A 208 4.99 -12.66 -0.97
N LEU A 209 4.44 -12.61 0.25
CA LEU A 209 4.28 -13.81 1.08
C LEU A 209 3.25 -14.79 0.51
N TRP A 210 2.20 -14.28 -0.15
CA TRP A 210 1.20 -15.11 -0.84
C TRP A 210 1.40 -15.17 -2.36
N ALA A 211 2.17 -14.24 -2.93
CA ALA A 211 2.47 -14.18 -4.35
C ALA A 211 3.94 -14.52 -4.65
N TRP A 212 4.34 -15.79 -4.52
CA TRP A 212 5.74 -16.17 -4.77
C TRP A 212 6.08 -16.13 -6.26
N PRO A 213 7.10 -15.37 -6.69
CA PRO A 213 7.54 -15.33 -8.09
C PRO A 213 7.94 -16.71 -8.63
N SER A 214 8.48 -17.58 -7.77
CA SER A 214 8.88 -18.95 -8.11
C SER A 214 7.73 -19.85 -8.56
N HIS A 215 6.46 -19.47 -8.30
CA HIS A 215 5.33 -20.21 -8.85
C HIS A 215 5.33 -20.25 -10.39
N LEU A 216 5.99 -19.33 -11.08
CA LEU A 216 6.17 -19.42 -12.53
C LEU A 216 6.84 -20.72 -12.98
N VAL A 217 7.74 -21.28 -12.16
CA VAL A 217 8.39 -22.56 -12.45
C VAL A 217 7.60 -23.71 -11.83
N PHE A 218 7.22 -23.58 -10.56
CA PHE A 218 6.57 -24.67 -9.82
C PHE A 218 5.13 -24.98 -10.30
N ALA A 219 4.44 -24.04 -10.95
CA ALA A 219 3.11 -24.28 -11.50
C ALA A 219 3.12 -25.43 -12.52
N PHE A 220 4.16 -25.55 -13.36
CA PHE A 220 4.25 -26.62 -14.36
C PHE A 220 4.28 -28.03 -13.76
N TYR A 221 4.63 -28.19 -12.48
CA TYR A 221 4.60 -29.49 -11.81
C TYR A 221 3.17 -29.99 -11.54
N PHE A 222 2.14 -29.15 -11.63
CA PHE A 222 0.75 -29.59 -11.58
C PHE A 222 0.34 -30.41 -12.80
N LEU A 223 0.98 -30.19 -13.96
CA LEU A 223 0.67 -30.88 -15.22
C LEU A 223 1.29 -32.29 -15.32
N ARG A 224 2.18 -32.65 -14.39
CA ARG A 224 2.80 -33.97 -14.36
C ARG A 224 1.80 -35.04 -13.91
N LYS A 225 1.93 -36.26 -14.44
CA LYS A 225 1.09 -37.40 -14.05
C LYS A 225 1.28 -37.78 -12.57
N SER A 226 2.51 -37.71 -12.09
CA SER A 226 2.87 -37.93 -10.69
C SER A 226 3.57 -36.69 -10.12
N PRO A 227 3.21 -36.26 -8.90
CA PRO A 227 3.89 -35.18 -8.21
C PRO A 227 5.34 -35.56 -7.88
N HIS A 228 6.24 -34.59 -8.02
CA HIS A 228 7.66 -34.78 -7.73
C HIS A 228 7.95 -34.45 -6.26
N TYR A 229 8.90 -35.16 -5.64
CA TYR A 229 9.22 -34.99 -4.22
C TYR A 229 9.57 -33.53 -3.86
N TRP A 230 10.42 -32.90 -4.67
CA TRP A 230 10.85 -31.52 -4.44
C TRP A 230 9.73 -30.49 -4.64
N SER A 231 8.80 -30.72 -5.58
CA SER A 231 7.63 -29.85 -5.73
C SER A 231 6.66 -30.02 -4.57
N GLY A 232 6.54 -31.24 -4.02
CA GLY A 232 5.87 -31.52 -2.77
C GLY A 232 6.39 -30.63 -1.64
N ARG A 233 7.68 -30.75 -1.31
CA ARG A 233 8.33 -29.91 -0.28
C ARG A 233 8.11 -28.42 -0.49
N TYR A 234 8.25 -27.93 -1.73
CA TYR A 234 7.97 -26.52 -2.07
C TYR A 234 6.58 -26.08 -1.65
N PHE A 235 5.53 -26.83 -2.05
CA PHE A 235 4.15 -26.48 -1.69
C PHE A 235 3.88 -26.68 -0.19
N GLY A 236 4.58 -27.60 0.48
CA GLY A 236 4.53 -27.73 1.94
C GLY A 236 5.05 -26.48 2.66
N VAL A 237 6.21 -25.94 2.25
CA VAL A 237 6.75 -24.69 2.81
C VAL A 237 5.83 -23.51 2.50
N PHE A 238 5.28 -23.45 1.28
CA PHE A 238 4.29 -22.44 0.92
C PHE A 238 3.04 -22.52 1.81
N THR A 239 2.51 -23.72 2.07
CA THR A 239 1.38 -23.90 2.99
C THR A 239 1.69 -23.39 4.40
N ILE A 240 2.88 -23.68 4.95
CA ILE A 240 3.31 -23.15 6.26
C ILE A 240 3.36 -21.62 6.22
N THR A 241 3.89 -21.05 5.14
CA THR A 241 3.96 -19.59 4.96
C THR A 241 2.58 -18.96 4.94
N GLN A 242 1.61 -19.57 4.25
CA GLN A 242 0.22 -19.12 4.24
C GLN A 242 -0.43 -19.20 5.63
N ALA A 243 -0.18 -20.27 6.38
CA ALA A 243 -0.67 -20.42 7.74
C ALA A 243 -0.09 -19.34 8.67
N LEU A 244 1.21 -19.06 8.57
CA LEU A 244 1.86 -17.97 9.30
C LEU A 244 1.32 -16.60 8.89
N LEU A 245 1.14 -16.36 7.60
CA LEU A 245 0.57 -15.11 7.09
C LEU A 245 -0.81 -14.84 7.70
N MET A 246 -1.68 -15.85 7.72
CA MET A 246 -3.04 -15.74 8.24
C MET A 246 -3.09 -15.62 9.77
N THR A 247 -2.27 -16.37 10.50
CA THR A 247 -2.23 -16.31 11.98
C THR A 247 -1.56 -15.02 12.48
N GLY A 248 -0.58 -14.50 11.74
CA GLY A 248 0.11 -13.25 12.04
C GLY A 248 -0.59 -11.98 11.56
N TRP A 249 -1.81 -12.05 11.02
CA TRP A 249 -2.45 -10.96 10.24
C TRP A 249 -2.45 -9.60 10.95
N SER A 250 -2.63 -9.59 12.28
CA SER A 250 -2.65 -8.37 13.10
C SER A 250 -1.26 -7.86 13.53
N PHE A 251 -0.22 -8.67 13.37
CA PHE A 251 1.14 -8.39 13.86
C PHE A 251 2.12 -8.00 12.76
N TRP A 252 1.77 -8.24 11.49
CA TRP A 252 2.64 -7.88 10.38
C TRP A 252 2.86 -6.36 10.29
N PRO A 253 4.08 -5.91 9.94
CA PRO A 253 4.39 -4.48 9.82
C PRO A 253 3.70 -3.79 8.62
N GLN A 254 3.00 -4.54 7.77
CA GLN A 254 2.24 -4.01 6.64
C GLN A 254 0.76 -4.36 6.80
N SER A 255 -0.11 -3.35 6.69
CA SER A 255 -1.57 -3.54 6.68
C SER A 255 -2.04 -4.16 5.35
N LEU A 256 -2.22 -5.47 5.30
CA LEU A 256 -2.72 -6.18 4.12
C LEU A 256 -4.25 -6.04 3.98
N HIS A 257 -4.74 -6.01 2.74
CA HIS A 257 -6.18 -5.89 2.49
C HIS A 257 -6.90 -7.19 2.87
N SER A 258 -7.85 -7.16 3.81
CA SER A 258 -8.45 -8.37 4.39
C SER A 258 -9.25 -9.22 3.39
N SER A 259 -9.68 -8.67 2.26
CA SER A 259 -10.29 -9.48 1.18
C SER A 259 -9.35 -10.56 0.62
N LEU A 260 -8.03 -10.40 0.78
CA LEU A 260 -7.02 -11.37 0.33
C LEU A 260 -6.92 -12.60 1.24
N LEU A 261 -7.56 -12.59 2.41
CA LEU A 261 -7.63 -13.76 3.28
C LEU A 261 -8.28 -14.94 2.56
N ALA A 262 -9.37 -14.71 1.82
CA ALA A 262 -10.03 -15.78 1.09
C ALA A 262 -9.13 -16.39 -0.01
N LEU A 263 -8.39 -15.55 -0.74
CA LEU A 263 -7.41 -16.01 -1.72
C LEU A 263 -6.29 -16.80 -1.04
N SER A 264 -5.77 -16.29 0.07
CA SER A 264 -4.71 -16.95 0.85
C SER A 264 -5.14 -18.32 1.36
N THR A 265 -6.38 -18.45 1.85
CA THR A 265 -6.99 -19.73 2.28
C THR A 265 -7.12 -20.71 1.11
N LEU A 266 -7.61 -20.24 -0.05
CA LEU A 266 -7.72 -21.07 -1.25
C LEU A 266 -6.34 -21.61 -1.66
N LEU A 267 -5.34 -20.73 -1.79
CA LEU A 267 -3.97 -21.10 -2.16
C LEU A 267 -3.37 -22.09 -1.16
N MET A 268 -3.57 -21.87 0.14
CA MET A 268 -3.12 -22.77 1.20
C MET A 268 -3.73 -24.17 1.04
N TRP A 269 -5.05 -24.25 0.82
CA TRP A 269 -5.75 -25.52 0.63
C TRP A 269 -5.29 -26.27 -0.62
N ARG A 270 -5.12 -25.57 -1.75
CA ARG A 270 -4.62 -26.17 -3.00
C ARG A 270 -3.19 -26.71 -2.83
N ALA A 271 -2.30 -25.90 -2.23
CA ALA A 271 -0.92 -26.30 -1.96
C ALA A 271 -0.85 -27.50 -0.99
N LEU A 272 -1.68 -27.51 0.05
CA LEU A 272 -1.72 -28.61 1.02
C LEU A 272 -2.20 -29.93 0.38
N ARG A 273 -3.23 -29.88 -0.48
CA ARG A 273 -3.67 -31.04 -1.25
C ARG A 273 -2.55 -31.57 -2.15
N TYR A 274 -1.81 -30.69 -2.82
CA TYR A 274 -0.67 -31.11 -3.64
C TYR A 274 0.45 -31.75 -2.81
N TYR A 275 0.77 -31.16 -1.66
CA TYR A 275 1.76 -31.67 -0.72
C TYR A 275 1.43 -33.10 -0.26
N PHE A 276 0.21 -33.38 0.20
CA PHE A 276 -0.15 -34.73 0.62
C PHE A 276 -0.09 -35.76 -0.51
N ARG A 277 -0.46 -35.35 -1.72
CA ARG A 277 -0.39 -36.23 -2.90
C ARG A 277 1.04 -36.52 -3.35
N SER A 278 1.98 -35.64 -3.05
CA SER A 278 3.40 -35.83 -3.40
C SER A 278 4.07 -36.99 -2.66
N GLY A 279 3.41 -37.59 -1.66
CA GLY A 279 3.93 -38.72 -0.92
C GLY A 279 5.12 -38.37 -0.02
N VAL A 280 5.45 -37.08 0.16
CA VAL A 280 6.54 -36.62 1.04
C VAL A 280 6.41 -37.20 2.45
N VAL A 281 5.18 -37.29 2.99
CA VAL A 281 4.90 -37.88 4.31
C VAL A 281 5.27 -39.36 4.37
N GLY A 282 5.09 -40.13 3.29
CA GLY A 282 5.42 -41.55 3.23
C GLY A 282 6.88 -41.86 2.84
N TYR A 283 7.62 -40.85 2.37
CA TYR A 283 9.04 -41.00 2.03
C TYR A 283 9.94 -40.75 3.24
N VAL A 284 9.56 -39.82 4.13
CA VAL A 284 10.28 -39.53 5.38
C VAL A 284 10.22 -40.70 6.37
N SER A 285 9.17 -41.54 6.32
CA SER A 285 9.07 -42.72 7.19
C SER A 285 9.86 -43.95 6.70
N LYS A 286 10.52 -43.86 5.53
CA LYS A 286 11.26 -44.97 4.90
C LYS A 286 12.78 -44.74 4.86
N GLN A 287 13.27 -43.63 5.40
CA GLN A 287 14.70 -43.34 5.59
C GLN A 287 15.02 -43.42 7.08
#